data_AF-A0A402DTJ7-F1
#
_entry.id   AF-A0A402DTJ7-F1
#
_cell.length_a   1.000
_cell.length_b   1.000
_cell.length_c   1.000
_cell.angle_alpha   90.00
_cell.angle_beta   90.00
_cell.angle_gamma   90.00
#
_symmetry.space_group_name_H-M   'P 1'
#
loop_
_entity.id
_entity.type
_entity.pdbx_description
1 polymer ?
#
loop_
_entity_poly.entity_id
_entity_poly.type
_entity_poly.pdbx_seq_one_letter_code
_entity_poly.pdbx_strand_id
1 'polypeptide(L)'
;MTHAVRKPTSRWRGMPERPSRRTFFLDVSRTQPIDSLIGYGKVARIELAQSTNELALSDDYRNSLSRVLGRTYDSGSIVRDDRGKQVGIVSHDGTTYSNFHQGAGEDATTDLMALLQDAPRNSLILIDEVEASLHPRAQRRLMTELISIATTRRLQLVVTTHSPYVLEQLPADARIYLRTARGGRREPVYGVTAEYAMTQMDDERHPELTLYCEDEFAVEVIEQVVRLADPALLGRLRIIPVGPAGTVRILGELAHAGRFPEAGLGVLDADEDPGQACIALPGARLAPERSVFSSMQEENFIAIGQRLGVHAGTLMDAVEDAMRLDDHHTWPARVAERLAGTMRASKVRDAFIDVWVHDVLSSEERETFTDAIRQRVPAMEATGLAF
;
A
#
# COMPACT_ATOMS: atom_id res chain seq x y z
N MET A 1 32.44 12.05 -2.68
CA MET A 1 32.98 10.92 -1.89
C MET A 1 31.79 10.22 -1.25
N THR A 2 31.44 9.04 -1.75
CA THR A 2 30.39 8.20 -1.19
C THR A 2 30.96 7.51 0.05
N HIS A 3 30.61 7.98 1.24
CA HIS A 3 30.96 7.30 2.48
C HIS A 3 30.01 6.12 2.67
N ALA A 4 30.38 4.95 2.16
CA ALA A 4 29.70 3.70 2.50
C ALA A 4 30.38 3.10 3.74
N VAL A 5 29.64 2.98 4.85
CA VAL A 5 30.16 2.39 6.10
C VAL A 5 29.44 1.08 6.34
N ARG A 6 30.17 -0.03 6.29
CA ARG A 6 29.61 -1.36 6.59
C ARG A 6 29.64 -1.65 8.08
N LYS A 7 28.60 -2.32 8.59
CA LYS A 7 28.53 -2.85 9.96
C LYS A 7 29.74 -3.76 10.26
N PRO A 8 30.60 -3.41 11.23
CA PRO A 8 31.73 -4.27 11.61
C PRO A 8 31.31 -5.49 12.45
N THR A 9 30.16 -5.44 13.11
CA THR A 9 29.66 -6.49 14.04
C THR A 9 28.12 -6.57 14.04
N SER A 10 27.56 -7.66 14.58
CA SER A 10 26.09 -7.87 14.75
C SER A 10 25.40 -6.82 15.63
N ARG A 11 26.14 -6.13 16.52
CA ARG A 11 25.67 -4.95 17.26
C ARG A 11 26.19 -3.67 16.61
N TRP A 12 25.30 -2.77 16.25
CA TRP A 12 25.65 -1.41 15.82
C TRP A 12 26.26 -0.64 16.99
N ARG A 13 27.58 -0.39 16.95
CA ARG A 13 28.28 0.40 17.98
C ARG A 13 28.21 1.92 17.73
N GLY A 14 27.51 2.36 16.68
CA GLY A 14 27.45 3.75 16.27
C GLY A 14 28.66 4.21 15.44
N MET A 15 28.54 5.42 14.90
CA MET A 15 29.63 6.13 14.21
C MET A 15 30.63 6.67 15.25
N PRO A 16 31.96 6.47 15.09
CA PRO A 16 32.97 6.99 16.02
C PRO A 16 32.93 8.52 16.13
N GLU A 17 32.66 9.20 15.01
CA GLU A 17 32.38 10.62 14.94
C GLU A 17 30.95 10.81 14.43
N ARG A 18 30.08 11.45 15.23
CA ARG A 18 28.75 11.84 14.80
C ARG A 18 28.77 13.33 14.44
N PRO A 19 28.44 13.70 13.19
CA PRO A 19 28.24 15.09 12.84
C PRO A 19 27.18 15.70 13.77
N SER A 20 27.50 16.83 14.39
CA SER A 20 26.51 17.59 15.14
C SER A 20 25.46 18.14 14.17
N ARG A 21 24.19 17.83 14.41
CA ARG A 21 23.05 18.32 13.63
C ARG A 21 22.04 18.95 14.57
N ARG A 22 21.50 20.10 14.20
CA ARG A 22 20.34 20.67 14.90
C ARG A 22 19.15 19.77 14.64
N THR A 23 18.44 19.41 15.69
CA THR A 23 17.28 18.53 15.64
C THR A 23 16.05 19.28 16.11
N PHE A 24 14.98 19.18 15.35
CA PHE A 24 13.66 19.71 15.68
C PHE A 24 12.66 18.56 15.72
N PHE A 25 11.76 18.57 16.70
CA PHE A 25 10.68 17.60 16.83
C PHE A 25 9.36 18.33 16.91
N LEU A 26 8.46 17.97 16.01
CA LEU A 26 7.12 18.52 15.86
C LEU A 26 6.11 17.43 16.19
N ASP A 27 5.63 17.44 17.43
CA ASP A 27 4.60 16.51 17.92
C ASP A 27 3.21 16.84 17.36
N VAL A 28 2.29 15.87 17.37
CA VAL A 28 0.91 16.04 16.92
C VAL A 28 0.17 17.13 17.71
N SER A 29 0.58 17.41 18.95
CA SER A 29 -0.01 18.47 19.80
C SER A 29 0.03 19.85 19.16
N ARG A 30 0.92 20.10 18.18
CA ARG A 30 0.99 21.37 17.45
C ARG A 30 -0.27 21.70 16.66
N THR A 31 -1.10 20.71 16.34
CA THR A 31 -2.34 20.92 15.59
C THR A 31 -3.55 21.20 16.47
N GLN A 32 -3.36 21.27 17.79
CA GLN A 32 -4.41 21.68 18.70
C GLN A 32 -4.73 23.16 18.52
N PRO A 33 -6.02 23.54 18.38
CA PRO A 33 -6.41 24.95 18.29
C PRO A 33 -5.88 25.72 19.49
N ILE A 34 -5.31 26.90 19.25
CA ILE A 34 -4.71 27.73 20.30
C ILE A 34 -5.71 28.11 21.40
N ASP A 35 -7.00 28.22 21.08
CA ASP A 35 -8.07 28.47 22.05
C ASP A 35 -8.19 27.39 23.14
N SER A 36 -7.74 26.16 22.84
CA SER A 36 -7.72 25.06 23.80
C SER A 36 -6.50 25.08 24.72
N LEU A 37 -5.48 25.89 24.42
CA LEU A 37 -4.21 25.95 25.15
C LEU A 37 -4.26 27.03 26.25
N ILE A 38 -4.07 26.59 27.50
CA ILE A 38 -4.15 27.46 28.69
C ILE A 38 -3.09 28.58 28.60
N GLY A 39 -3.56 29.83 28.69
CA GLY A 39 -2.72 31.02 28.78
C GLY A 39 -2.22 31.58 27.45
N TYR A 40 -2.76 31.14 26.30
CA TYR A 40 -2.53 31.79 25.00
C TYR A 40 -3.46 32.99 24.77
N GLY A 41 -4.68 32.99 25.34
CA GLY A 41 -5.64 34.10 25.17
C GLY A 41 -5.16 35.47 25.66
N LYS A 42 -4.15 35.50 26.54
CA LYS A 42 -3.50 36.74 27.00
C LYS A 42 -2.40 37.22 26.03
N VAL A 43 -1.75 36.30 25.31
CA VAL A 43 -0.61 36.56 24.41
C VAL A 43 -1.11 37.24 23.13
N ALA A 44 -2.17 36.73 22.51
CA ALA A 44 -2.70 37.32 21.26
C ALA A 44 -3.24 38.76 21.40
N ARG A 45 -3.78 39.15 22.57
CA ARG A 45 -4.20 40.54 22.81
C ARG A 45 -3.04 41.49 23.10
N ILE A 46 -1.91 40.98 23.59
CA ILE A 46 -0.75 41.79 24.00
C ILE A 46 0.22 41.97 22.83
N GLU A 47 0.42 40.95 21.99
CA GLU A 47 1.42 40.97 20.91
C GLU A 47 1.00 41.76 19.67
N LEU A 48 -0.30 41.83 19.35
CA LEU A 48 -0.81 42.76 18.32
C LEU A 48 -0.49 44.24 18.63
N ALA A 49 -0.16 44.55 19.89
CA ALA A 49 0.11 45.92 20.33
C ALA A 49 1.60 46.26 20.46
N GLN A 50 2.52 45.29 20.65
CA GLN A 50 3.93 45.55 21.04
C GLN A 50 4.94 44.43 20.70
N SER A 51 5.03 43.91 19.46
CA SER A 51 5.99 42.85 19.13
C SER A 51 7.40 43.38 18.78
N THR A 52 8.41 43.02 19.58
CA THR A 52 9.85 43.22 19.28
C THR A 52 10.53 41.96 18.70
N ASN A 53 9.89 40.79 18.77
CA ASN A 53 10.41 39.49 18.33
C ASN A 53 9.51 38.84 17.26
N GLU A 54 9.28 39.56 16.16
CA GLU A 54 8.53 39.07 15.01
C GLU A 54 9.47 38.43 13.98
N LEU A 55 9.20 37.17 13.61
CA LEU A 55 9.85 36.47 12.51
C LEU A 55 8.95 36.52 11.28
N ALA A 56 9.23 37.44 10.36
CA ALA A 56 8.55 37.50 9.07
C ALA A 56 8.95 36.33 8.16
N LEU A 57 7.97 35.72 7.50
CA LEU A 57 8.22 34.76 6.43
C LEU A 57 8.78 35.50 5.21
N SER A 58 9.86 34.96 4.63
CA SER A 58 10.36 35.43 3.35
C SER A 58 9.37 35.09 2.24
N ASP A 59 9.53 35.74 1.09
CA ASP A 59 8.67 35.49 -0.08
C ASP A 59 8.66 34.01 -0.48
N ASP A 60 9.79 33.31 -0.39
CA ASP A 60 9.86 31.88 -0.71
C ASP A 60 8.97 31.02 0.19
N TYR A 61 9.03 31.24 1.50
CA TYR A 61 8.24 30.49 2.48
C TYR A 61 6.77 30.90 2.49
N ARG A 62 6.48 32.19 2.32
CA ARG A 62 5.11 32.70 2.14
C ARG A 62 4.47 32.14 0.87
N ASN A 63 5.21 32.09 -0.24
CA ASN A 63 4.72 31.49 -1.48
C ASN A 63 4.51 29.97 -1.32
N SER A 64 5.38 29.30 -0.55
CA SER A 64 5.20 27.87 -0.21
C SER A 64 3.93 27.65 0.61
N LEU A 65 3.71 28.44 1.67
CA LEU A 65 2.48 28.45 2.46
C LEU A 65 1.25 28.66 1.57
N SER A 66 1.29 29.65 0.67
CA SER A 66 0.23 29.92 -0.30
C SER A 66 -0.06 28.74 -1.23
N ARG A 67 0.98 28.07 -1.73
CA ARG A 67 0.80 26.88 -2.58
C ARG A 67 0.16 25.73 -1.80
N VAL A 68 0.60 25.46 -0.57
CA VAL A 68 0.06 24.41 0.29
C VAL A 68 -1.43 24.64 0.56
N LEU A 69 -1.77 25.80 1.10
CA LEU A 69 -3.14 26.12 1.54
C LEU A 69 -4.07 26.54 0.39
N GLY A 70 -3.49 26.88 -0.78
CA GLY A 70 -4.26 27.26 -1.96
C GLY A 70 -4.89 28.66 -1.85
N ARG A 71 -4.26 29.56 -1.10
CA ARG A 71 -4.70 30.95 -0.88
C ARG A 71 -3.50 31.89 -0.98
N THR A 72 -3.71 33.12 -1.43
CA THR A 72 -2.64 34.11 -1.55
C THR A 72 -2.48 34.85 -0.23
N TYR A 73 -1.32 34.76 0.40
CA TYR A 73 -1.02 35.52 1.62
C TYR A 73 -0.25 36.78 1.26
N ASP A 74 -0.72 37.94 1.72
CA ASP A 74 -0.05 39.23 1.57
C ASP A 74 1.20 39.29 2.45
N SER A 75 1.07 38.79 3.69
CA SER A 75 2.14 38.65 4.67
C SER A 75 1.91 37.44 5.56
N GLY A 76 2.99 36.96 6.18
CA GLY A 76 2.94 35.93 7.21
C GLY A 76 4.11 36.11 8.16
N SER A 77 3.87 36.00 9.46
CA SER A 77 4.90 36.11 10.49
C SER A 77 4.55 35.27 11.71
N ILE A 78 5.57 34.94 12.49
CA ILE A 78 5.42 34.33 13.81
C ILE A 78 5.94 35.32 14.85
N VAL A 79 5.11 35.64 15.84
CA VAL A 79 5.53 36.40 17.02
C VAL A 79 5.81 35.41 18.15
N ARG A 80 6.89 35.64 18.89
CA ARG A 80 7.27 34.81 20.05
C ARG A 80 7.32 35.63 21.33
N ASP A 81 6.75 35.09 22.39
CA ASP A 81 6.87 35.64 23.73
C ASP A 81 8.19 35.20 24.40
N ASP A 82 8.57 35.89 25.48
CA ASP A 82 9.77 35.57 26.28
C ASP A 82 9.71 34.20 26.96
N ARG A 83 8.54 33.55 26.96
CA ARG A 83 8.29 32.21 27.52
C ARG A 83 8.32 31.13 26.43
N GLY A 84 8.63 31.50 25.19
CA GLY A 84 8.72 30.60 24.04
C GLY A 84 7.38 30.21 23.42
N LYS A 85 6.27 30.82 23.82
CA LYS A 85 4.99 30.67 23.12
C LYS A 85 5.05 31.43 21.80
N GLN A 86 4.47 30.86 20.77
CA GLN A 86 4.45 31.46 19.44
C GLN A 86 3.02 31.63 18.93
N VAL A 87 2.77 32.72 18.22
CA VAL A 87 1.50 33.02 17.57
C VAL A 87 1.78 33.41 16.13
N GLY A 88 1.17 32.69 15.19
CA GLY A 88 1.17 33.03 13.79
C GLY A 88 0.20 34.17 13.48
N ILE A 89 0.64 35.06 12.59
CA ILE A 89 -0.11 36.18 12.06
C ILE A 89 -0.01 36.10 10.54
N VAL A 90 -1.15 36.08 9.87
CA VAL A 90 -1.21 36.09 8.41
C VAL A 90 -2.13 37.20 7.93
N SER A 91 -1.83 37.74 6.75
CA SER A 91 -2.71 38.67 6.05
C SER A 91 -3.14 38.08 4.73
N HIS A 92 -4.44 38.14 4.44
CA HIS A 92 -5.04 37.68 3.19
C HIS A 92 -6.17 38.64 2.79
N ASP A 93 -6.18 39.06 1.53
CA ASP A 93 -7.16 40.00 0.96
C ASP A 93 -7.31 41.27 1.82
N GLY A 94 -6.19 41.80 2.34
CA GLY A 94 -6.16 42.99 3.18
C GLY A 94 -6.70 42.80 4.61
N THR A 95 -7.06 41.57 5.00
CA THR A 95 -7.47 41.24 6.37
C THR A 95 -6.35 40.50 7.09
N THR A 96 -5.87 41.08 8.20
CA THR A 96 -4.86 40.46 9.06
C THR A 96 -5.52 39.77 10.25
N TYR A 97 -5.17 38.50 10.47
CA TYR A 97 -5.71 37.69 11.56
C TYR A 97 -4.64 36.75 12.12
N SER A 98 -4.77 36.46 13.41
CA SER A 98 -3.90 35.53 14.12
C SER A 98 -4.49 34.12 14.15
N ASN A 99 -3.67 33.16 14.58
CA ASN A 99 -4.03 31.76 14.80
C ASN A 99 -5.34 31.53 15.59
N PHE A 100 -5.78 32.50 16.40
CA PHE A 100 -7.07 32.48 17.11
C PHE A 100 -8.30 32.45 16.19
N HIS A 101 -8.16 32.93 14.95
CA HIS A 101 -9.23 32.92 13.95
C HIS A 101 -8.89 32.04 12.74
N GLN A 102 -7.78 31.30 12.80
CA GLN A 102 -7.32 30.40 11.73
C GLN A 102 -7.85 28.98 11.92
N GLY A 103 -7.90 28.22 10.83
CA GLY A 103 -8.05 26.77 10.94
C GLY A 103 -6.77 26.14 11.48
N ALA A 104 -6.89 25.09 12.29
CA ALA A 104 -5.75 24.38 12.88
C ALA A 104 -4.66 23.94 11.87
N GLY A 105 -5.05 23.64 10.62
CA GLY A 105 -4.11 23.31 9.55
C GLY A 105 -3.33 24.51 9.00
N GLU A 106 -3.94 25.71 8.96
CA GLU A 106 -3.27 26.94 8.53
C GLU A 106 -2.23 27.39 9.55
N ASP A 107 -2.58 27.32 10.82
CA ASP A 107 -1.69 27.58 11.94
C ASP A 107 -0.47 26.64 11.90
N ALA A 108 -0.71 25.33 11.96
CA ALA A 108 0.36 24.33 11.98
C ALA A 108 1.28 24.40 10.74
N THR A 109 0.73 24.79 9.58
CA THR A 109 1.52 24.97 8.36
C THR A 109 2.36 26.25 8.42
N THR A 110 1.82 27.35 8.94
CA THR A 110 2.56 28.62 9.11
C THR A 110 3.72 28.45 10.07
N ASP A 111 3.48 27.79 11.21
CA ASP A 111 4.51 27.43 12.20
C ASP A 111 5.60 26.54 11.59
N LEU A 112 5.21 25.55 10.79
CA LEU A 112 6.15 24.68 10.07
C LEU A 112 7.00 25.47 9.07
N MET A 113 6.41 26.40 8.30
CA MET A 113 7.17 27.22 7.34
C MET A 113 8.17 28.14 8.05
N ALA A 114 7.78 28.73 9.17
CA ALA A 114 8.68 29.56 9.97
C ALA A 114 9.84 28.74 10.58
N LEU A 115 9.56 27.55 11.11
CA LEU A 115 10.59 26.64 11.60
C LEU A 115 11.53 26.22 10.47
N LEU A 116 10.97 25.84 9.31
CA LEU A 116 11.77 25.43 8.17
C LEU A 116 12.64 26.56 7.67
N GLN A 117 12.18 27.81 7.74
CA GLN A 117 12.92 29.03 7.37
C GLN A 117 14.08 29.34 8.29
N ASP A 118 13.94 29.12 9.59
CA ASP A 118 14.98 29.42 10.58
C ASP A 118 15.95 28.23 10.78
N ALA A 119 15.49 27.00 10.49
CA ALA A 119 16.29 25.79 10.65
C ALA A 119 17.61 25.85 9.84
N PRO A 120 18.78 25.69 10.49
CA PRO A 120 20.06 25.68 9.79
C PRO A 120 20.15 24.60 8.71
N ARG A 121 21.01 24.80 7.71
CA ARG A 121 21.28 23.77 6.70
C ARG A 121 21.77 22.49 7.36
N ASN A 122 21.45 21.34 6.77
CA ASN A 122 21.77 20.02 7.30
C ASN A 122 21.07 19.66 8.63
N SER A 123 19.98 20.34 9.02
CA SER A 123 19.20 19.96 10.21
C SER A 123 18.43 18.64 10.00
N LEU A 124 18.08 18.00 11.12
CA LEU A 124 17.14 16.87 11.18
C LEU A 124 15.80 17.38 11.74
N ILE A 125 14.71 17.12 11.02
CA ILE A 125 13.37 17.52 11.43
C ILE A 125 12.50 16.28 11.49
N LEU A 126 11.91 16.04 12.65
CA LEU A 126 11.01 14.94 12.95
C LEU A 126 9.59 15.51 13.04
N ILE A 127 8.65 15.00 12.25
CA ILE A 127 7.26 15.49 12.21
C ILE A 127 6.32 14.32 12.44
N ASP A 128 5.56 14.38 13.53
CA ASP A 128 4.52 13.40 13.80
C ASP A 128 3.21 13.81 13.11
N GLU A 129 2.53 12.89 12.44
CA GLU A 129 1.29 13.13 11.68
C GLU A 129 1.39 14.38 10.81
N VAL A 130 2.24 14.34 9.77
CA VAL A 130 2.54 15.51 8.94
C VAL A 130 1.29 16.10 8.26
N GLU A 131 0.27 15.27 8.03
CA GLU A 131 -1.01 15.62 7.44
C GLU A 131 -2.05 16.23 8.39
N ALA A 132 -1.79 16.21 9.71
CA ALA A 132 -2.82 16.52 10.70
C ALA A 132 -3.48 17.89 10.42
N SER A 133 -4.82 17.91 10.47
CA SER A 133 -5.66 19.08 10.19
C SER A 133 -5.62 19.63 8.75
N LEU A 134 -5.02 18.91 7.80
CA LEU A 134 -4.99 19.29 6.38
C LEU A 134 -5.90 18.40 5.53
N HIS A 135 -6.60 18.99 4.56
CA HIS A 135 -7.36 18.24 3.56
C HIS A 135 -6.41 17.56 2.53
N PRO A 136 -6.78 16.42 1.91
CA PRO A 136 -5.98 15.69 0.90
C PRO A 136 -5.18 16.53 -0.11
N ARG A 137 -5.79 17.60 -0.63
CA ARG A 137 -5.15 18.51 -1.60
C ARG A 137 -3.95 19.24 -0.98
N ALA A 138 -4.10 19.74 0.24
CA ALA A 138 -3.05 20.44 0.97
C ALA A 138 -1.95 19.47 1.42
N GLN A 139 -2.29 18.23 1.80
CA GLN A 139 -1.31 17.20 2.16
C GLN A 139 -0.34 16.90 1.00
N ARG A 140 -0.86 16.67 -0.22
CA ARG A 140 0.00 16.43 -1.40
C ARG A 140 0.92 17.61 -1.67
N ARG A 141 0.39 18.83 -1.63
CA ARG A 141 1.15 20.07 -1.84
C ARG A 141 2.21 20.28 -0.76
N LEU A 142 1.88 20.02 0.50
CA LEU A 142 2.82 20.10 1.61
C LEU A 142 4.01 19.17 1.36
N MET A 143 3.77 17.92 0.95
CA MET A 143 4.86 16.99 0.65
C MET A 143 5.73 17.48 -0.51
N THR A 144 5.14 18.05 -1.57
CA THR A 144 5.92 18.65 -2.66
C THR A 144 6.82 19.79 -2.16
N GLU A 145 6.30 20.71 -1.35
CA GLU A 145 7.09 21.81 -0.79
C GLU A 145 8.17 21.30 0.17
N LEU A 146 7.84 20.34 1.04
CA LEU A 146 8.78 19.74 1.99
C LEU A 146 9.96 19.07 1.28
N ILE A 147 9.71 18.30 0.22
CA ILE A 147 10.77 17.66 -0.57
C ILE A 147 11.66 18.71 -1.24
N SER A 148 11.07 19.77 -1.80
CA SER A 148 11.80 20.87 -2.44
C SER A 148 12.70 21.63 -1.44
N ILE A 149 12.14 22.00 -0.29
CA ILE A 149 12.86 22.69 0.79
C ILE A 149 13.97 21.80 1.35
N ALA A 150 13.66 20.52 1.63
CA ALA A 150 14.62 19.56 2.15
C ALA A 150 15.81 19.38 1.20
N THR A 151 15.56 19.30 -0.11
CA THR A 151 16.60 19.17 -1.12
C THR A 151 17.49 20.42 -1.17
N THR A 152 16.89 21.61 -1.22
CA THR A 152 17.60 22.89 -1.33
C THR A 152 18.44 23.19 -0.09
N ARG A 153 17.87 22.92 1.09
CA ARG A 153 18.45 23.25 2.40
C ARG A 153 19.25 22.09 3.00
N ARG A 154 19.27 20.94 2.32
CA ARG A 154 19.88 19.67 2.76
C ARG A 154 19.32 19.18 4.09
N LEU A 155 18.03 19.36 4.32
CA LEU A 155 17.37 18.88 5.54
C LEU A 155 17.13 17.39 5.43
N GLN A 156 17.21 16.69 6.56
CA GLN A 156 16.65 15.36 6.68
C GLN A 156 15.29 15.47 7.36
N LEU A 157 14.25 15.02 6.67
CA LEU A 157 12.91 14.94 7.21
C LEU A 157 12.60 13.48 7.55
N VAL A 158 12.08 13.23 8.75
CA VAL A 158 11.47 11.95 9.12
C VAL A 158 10.05 12.27 9.55
N VAL A 159 9.09 11.67 8.85
CA VAL A 159 7.67 11.94 9.09
C VAL A 159 6.94 10.64 9.43
N THR A 160 5.93 10.74 10.28
CA THR A 160 4.91 9.69 10.45
C THR A 160 3.64 10.14 9.74
N THR A 161 2.84 9.17 9.28
CA THR A 161 1.60 9.43 8.56
C THR A 161 0.75 8.17 8.51
N HIS A 162 -0.57 8.35 8.56
CA HIS A 162 -1.57 7.35 8.18
C HIS A 162 -2.24 7.69 6.85
N SER A 163 -1.91 8.85 6.25
CA SER A 163 -2.53 9.32 5.02
C SER A 163 -1.99 8.62 3.77
N PRO A 164 -2.88 8.00 2.95
CA PRO A 164 -2.49 7.48 1.64
C PRO A 164 -1.95 8.60 0.74
N TYR A 165 -2.49 9.82 0.87
CA TYR A 165 -2.09 10.96 0.06
C TYR A 165 -0.68 11.43 0.33
N VAL A 166 -0.16 11.23 1.54
CA VAL A 166 1.25 11.48 1.87
C VAL A 166 2.12 10.38 1.30
N LEU A 167 1.74 9.11 1.51
CA LEU A 167 2.48 7.93 1.04
C LEU A 167 2.65 7.92 -0.50
N GLU A 168 1.63 8.32 -1.24
CA GLU A 168 1.65 8.46 -2.71
C GLU A 168 2.66 9.49 -3.22
N GLN A 169 3.00 10.51 -2.42
CA GLN A 169 3.98 11.54 -2.82
C GLN A 169 5.44 11.14 -2.54
N LEU A 170 5.64 10.02 -1.84
CA LEU A 170 6.96 9.53 -1.48
C LEU A 170 7.37 8.39 -2.42
N PRO A 171 8.66 8.26 -2.76
CA PRO A 171 9.15 7.06 -3.41
C PRO A 171 9.15 5.86 -2.44
N ALA A 172 9.18 4.63 -2.97
CA ALA A 172 9.05 3.41 -2.15
C ALA A 172 10.18 3.27 -1.12
N ASP A 173 11.41 3.58 -1.52
CA ASP A 173 12.60 3.56 -0.66
C ASP A 173 12.51 4.51 0.55
N ALA A 174 11.70 5.57 0.45
CA ALA A 174 11.42 6.49 1.56
C ALA A 174 10.32 5.99 2.51
N ARG A 175 9.61 4.89 2.20
CA ARG A 175 8.49 4.38 3.00
C ARG A 175 8.92 3.21 3.88
N ILE A 176 8.58 3.31 5.16
CA ILE A 176 8.89 2.31 6.18
C ILE A 176 7.60 2.00 6.94
N TYR A 177 7.13 0.76 6.84
CA TYR A 177 5.99 0.29 7.62
C TYR A 177 6.46 -0.42 8.90
N LEU A 178 5.87 -0.09 10.03
CA LEU A 178 6.21 -0.69 11.33
C LEU A 178 5.22 -1.81 11.69
N ARG A 179 5.54 -3.03 11.27
CA ARG A 179 4.71 -4.21 11.51
C ARG A 179 4.84 -4.67 12.96
N THR A 180 3.74 -5.10 13.57
CA THR A 180 3.76 -5.75 14.90
C THR A 180 3.87 -7.25 14.74
N ALA A 181 4.99 -7.83 15.15
CA ALA A 181 5.16 -9.27 15.24
C ALA A 181 4.44 -9.85 16.46
N ARG A 182 4.22 -11.18 16.46
CA ARG A 182 3.71 -11.90 17.63
C ARG A 182 4.58 -11.60 18.86
N GLY A 183 3.95 -11.17 19.95
CA GLY A 183 4.64 -10.74 21.18
C GLY A 183 4.93 -9.23 21.27
N GLY A 184 4.40 -8.42 20.35
CA GLY A 184 4.43 -6.95 20.44
C GLY A 184 5.72 -6.29 19.94
N ARG A 185 6.67 -7.08 19.42
CA ARG A 185 7.90 -6.55 18.80
C ARG A 185 7.55 -5.82 17.51
N ARG A 186 8.05 -4.60 17.34
CA ARG A 186 7.93 -3.83 16.09
C ARG A 186 9.07 -4.18 15.14
N GLU A 187 8.73 -4.49 13.90
CA GLU A 187 9.67 -4.85 12.83
C GLU A 187 9.48 -3.89 11.65
N PRO A 188 10.54 -3.19 11.20
CA PRO A 188 10.45 -2.32 10.04
C PRO A 188 10.41 -3.15 8.75
N VAL A 189 9.47 -2.81 7.88
CA VAL A 189 9.38 -3.29 6.49
C VAL A 189 9.67 -2.08 5.60
N TYR A 190 10.72 -2.16 4.80
CA TYR A 190 11.18 -1.07 3.94
C TYR A 190 10.59 -1.22 2.54
N GLY A 191 10.53 -0.11 1.79
CA GLY A 191 10.16 -0.20 0.38
C GLY A 191 8.69 -0.51 0.15
N VAL A 192 7.82 -0.33 1.15
CA VAL A 192 6.40 -0.70 1.02
C VAL A 192 5.72 0.18 -0.03
N THR A 193 4.70 -0.33 -0.69
CA THR A 193 3.77 0.48 -1.49
C THR A 193 2.79 1.22 -0.59
N ALA A 194 2.09 2.22 -1.14
CA ALA A 194 1.04 2.91 -0.40
C ALA A 194 -0.11 1.92 -0.12
N GLU A 195 -0.48 1.13 -1.13
CA GLU A 195 -1.51 0.10 -1.11
C GLU A 195 -1.21 -0.99 -0.08
N TYR A 196 0.03 -1.47 0.00
CA TYR A 196 0.44 -2.41 1.04
C TYR A 196 0.25 -1.80 2.43
N ALA A 197 0.75 -0.57 2.65
CA ALA A 197 0.63 0.09 3.94
C ALA A 197 -0.84 0.29 4.34
N MET A 198 -1.69 0.74 3.40
CA MET A 198 -3.11 0.94 3.61
C MET A 198 -3.84 -0.38 3.90
N THR A 199 -3.55 -1.46 3.18
CA THR A 199 -4.11 -2.80 3.47
C THR A 199 -3.79 -3.28 4.88
N GLN A 200 -2.68 -2.83 5.48
CA GLN A 200 -2.34 -3.19 6.87
C GLN A 200 -2.92 -2.25 7.93
N MET A 201 -3.46 -1.08 7.55
CA MET A 201 -3.95 -0.05 8.47
C MET A 201 -5.47 0.18 8.38
N ASP A 202 -6.07 -0.16 7.24
CA ASP A 202 -7.48 0.03 6.93
C ASP A 202 -8.25 -1.30 7.01
N ASP A 203 -9.57 -1.24 7.18
CA ASP A 203 -10.46 -2.41 7.10
C ASP A 203 -10.75 -2.80 5.64
N GLU A 204 -10.59 -1.85 4.71
CA GLU A 204 -10.67 -2.10 3.27
C GLU A 204 -9.36 -2.66 2.72
N ARG A 205 -9.47 -3.55 1.72
CA ARG A 205 -8.31 -4.10 1.02
C ARG A 205 -7.88 -3.15 -0.10
N HIS A 206 -6.59 -2.85 -0.13
CA HIS A 206 -5.94 -2.02 -1.15
C HIS A 206 -4.97 -2.91 -1.96
N PRO A 207 -5.48 -3.67 -2.95
CA PRO A 207 -4.66 -4.60 -3.74
C PRO A 207 -3.65 -3.84 -4.61
N GLU A 208 -2.47 -4.42 -4.79
CA GLU A 208 -1.38 -3.85 -5.59
C GLU A 208 -1.40 -4.31 -7.05
N LEU A 209 -2.05 -5.44 -7.33
CA LEU A 209 -2.18 -6.01 -8.67
C LEU A 209 -3.55 -6.62 -8.87
N THR A 210 -4.18 -6.30 -10.00
CA THR A 210 -5.43 -6.95 -10.43
C THR A 210 -5.13 -8.06 -11.45
N LEU A 211 -5.61 -9.27 -11.19
CA LEU A 211 -5.58 -10.40 -12.10
C LEU A 211 -6.93 -10.53 -12.78
N TYR A 212 -6.94 -10.52 -14.12
CA TYR A 212 -8.13 -10.77 -14.93
C TYR A 212 -8.06 -12.19 -15.46
N CYS A 213 -9.08 -12.99 -15.19
CA CYS A 213 -9.13 -14.40 -15.58
C CYS A 213 -10.47 -14.75 -16.23
N GLU A 214 -10.59 -15.96 -16.76
CA GLU A 214 -11.73 -16.29 -17.63
C GLU A 214 -13.04 -16.44 -16.84
N ASP A 215 -13.00 -17.23 -15.77
CA ASP A 215 -14.18 -17.58 -14.99
C ASP A 215 -13.87 -17.84 -13.51
N GLU A 216 -14.90 -18.25 -12.77
CA GLU A 216 -14.80 -18.58 -11.34
C GLU A 216 -13.95 -19.82 -11.05
N PHE A 217 -13.77 -20.73 -12.01
CA PHE A 217 -12.87 -21.88 -11.83
C PHE A 217 -11.42 -21.40 -11.85
N ALA A 218 -11.07 -20.54 -12.81
CA ALA A 218 -9.76 -19.90 -12.88
C ALA A 218 -9.46 -19.09 -11.59
N VAL A 219 -10.43 -18.35 -11.05
CA VAL A 219 -10.28 -17.63 -9.77
C VAL A 219 -9.83 -18.59 -8.66
N GLU A 220 -10.55 -19.69 -8.46
CA GLU A 220 -10.26 -20.66 -7.39
C GLU A 220 -8.89 -21.35 -7.60
N VAL A 221 -8.52 -21.67 -8.84
CA VAL A 221 -7.20 -22.23 -9.15
C VAL A 221 -6.09 -21.25 -8.80
N ILE A 222 -6.20 -19.99 -9.24
CA ILE A 222 -5.19 -18.94 -8.94
C ILE A 222 -5.05 -18.77 -7.43
N GLU A 223 -6.18 -18.65 -6.73
CA GLU A 223 -6.17 -18.48 -5.28
C GLU A 223 -5.45 -19.63 -4.58
N GLN A 224 -5.77 -20.90 -4.90
CA GLN A 224 -5.16 -22.05 -4.22
C GLN A 224 -3.68 -22.21 -4.58
N VAL A 225 -3.30 -22.02 -5.84
CA VAL A 225 -1.88 -22.09 -6.25
C VAL A 225 -1.05 -21.05 -5.51
N VAL A 226 -1.49 -19.79 -5.50
CA VAL A 226 -0.79 -18.71 -4.81
C VAL A 226 -0.85 -18.92 -3.29
N ARG A 227 -1.95 -19.45 -2.74
CA ARG A 227 -2.07 -19.74 -1.30
C ARG A 227 -1.01 -20.71 -0.81
N LEU A 228 -0.73 -21.78 -1.56
CA LEU A 228 0.26 -22.78 -1.17
C LEU A 228 1.69 -22.29 -1.40
N ALA A 229 1.94 -21.54 -2.47
CA ALA A 229 3.28 -21.08 -2.82
C ALA A 229 3.72 -19.82 -2.06
N ASP A 230 2.85 -18.81 -1.93
CA ASP A 230 3.13 -17.53 -1.27
C ASP A 230 1.85 -16.91 -0.66
N PRO A 231 1.46 -17.34 0.55
CA PRO A 231 0.26 -16.84 1.22
C PRO A 231 0.26 -15.31 1.43
N ALA A 232 1.44 -14.69 1.54
CA ALA A 232 1.55 -13.25 1.75
C ALA A 232 1.22 -12.46 0.47
N LEU A 233 1.43 -13.06 -0.70
CA LEU A 233 1.11 -12.45 -1.99
C LEU A 233 -0.40 -12.27 -2.17
N LEU A 234 -1.23 -13.22 -1.71
CA LEU A 234 -2.69 -13.16 -1.87
C LEU A 234 -3.32 -11.86 -1.35
N GLY A 235 -2.83 -11.33 -0.23
CA GLY A 235 -3.33 -10.08 0.34
C GLY A 235 -3.05 -8.85 -0.55
N ARG A 236 -2.16 -8.98 -1.53
CA ARG A 236 -1.74 -7.94 -2.47
C ARG A 236 -2.46 -8.07 -3.82
N LEU A 237 -3.27 -9.10 -4.02
CA LEU A 237 -3.93 -9.40 -5.29
C LEU A 237 -5.44 -9.12 -5.22
N ARG A 238 -6.00 -8.70 -6.35
CA ARG A 238 -7.44 -8.75 -6.62
C ARG A 238 -7.67 -9.59 -7.85
N ILE A 239 -8.47 -10.63 -7.75
CA ILE A 239 -8.71 -11.56 -8.86
C ILE A 239 -10.15 -11.34 -9.34
N ILE A 240 -10.32 -11.13 -10.65
CA ILE A 240 -11.61 -10.80 -11.26
C ILE A 240 -11.84 -11.71 -12.47
N PRO A 241 -12.95 -12.48 -12.51
CA PRO A 241 -13.37 -13.17 -13.72
C PRO A 241 -14.00 -12.17 -14.68
N VAL A 242 -13.58 -12.19 -15.95
CA VAL A 242 -13.99 -11.22 -16.98
C VAL A 242 -14.63 -11.86 -18.22
N GLY A 243 -14.70 -13.19 -18.26
CA GLY A 243 -15.22 -13.95 -19.39
C GLY A 243 -14.11 -14.43 -20.34
N PRO A 244 -14.43 -14.73 -21.61
CA PRO A 244 -13.57 -15.54 -22.48
C PRO A 244 -12.13 -15.04 -22.64
N ALA A 245 -11.20 -15.94 -22.98
CA ALA A 245 -9.79 -15.69 -23.28
C ALA A 245 -9.53 -14.41 -24.10
N GLY A 246 -10.36 -14.12 -25.11
CA GLY A 246 -10.26 -12.90 -25.91
C GLY A 246 -10.36 -11.60 -25.09
N THR A 247 -11.29 -11.56 -24.13
CA THR A 247 -11.48 -10.42 -23.21
C THR A 247 -10.30 -10.29 -22.25
N VAL A 248 -9.86 -11.42 -21.65
CA VAL A 248 -8.68 -11.45 -20.77
C VAL A 248 -7.44 -10.91 -21.49
N ARG A 249 -7.22 -11.32 -22.74
CA ARG A 249 -6.09 -10.88 -23.56
C ARG A 249 -6.11 -9.38 -23.80
N ILE A 250 -7.26 -8.81 -24.17
CA ILE A 250 -7.42 -7.36 -24.37
C ILE A 250 -7.10 -6.60 -23.07
N LEU A 251 -7.63 -7.05 -21.93
CA LEU A 251 -7.37 -6.40 -20.64
C LEU A 251 -5.90 -6.53 -20.24
N GLY A 252 -5.28 -7.70 -20.44
CA GLY A 252 -3.85 -7.92 -20.20
C GLY A 252 -2.97 -7.01 -21.06
N GLU A 253 -3.28 -6.83 -22.34
CA GLU A 253 -2.57 -5.93 -23.25
C GLU A 253 -2.70 -4.46 -22.84
N LEU A 254 -3.91 -4.02 -22.48
CA LEU A 254 -4.14 -2.66 -21.99
C LEU A 254 -3.39 -2.39 -20.69
N ALA A 255 -3.37 -3.36 -19.77
CA ALA A 255 -2.62 -3.27 -18.52
C ALA A 255 -1.11 -3.22 -18.77
N HIS A 256 -0.60 -4.11 -19.63
CA HIS A 256 0.82 -4.12 -20.01
C HIS A 256 1.26 -2.82 -20.69
N ALA A 257 0.39 -2.21 -21.49
CA ALA A 257 0.61 -0.92 -22.12
C ALA A 257 0.44 0.30 -21.19
N GLY A 258 0.18 0.08 -19.89
CA GLY A 258 0.01 1.15 -18.89
C GLY A 258 -1.22 2.03 -19.15
N ARG A 259 -2.29 1.46 -19.72
CA ARG A 259 -3.53 2.19 -20.02
C ARG A 259 -4.52 2.25 -18.86
N PHE A 260 -4.27 1.49 -17.80
CA PHE A 260 -5.04 1.54 -16.56
C PHE A 260 -4.35 2.37 -15.48
N PRO A 261 -5.11 3.02 -14.58
CA PRO A 261 -4.55 3.67 -13.40
C PRO A 261 -3.85 2.69 -12.46
N GLU A 262 -4.40 1.48 -12.34
CA GLU A 262 -3.90 0.42 -11.47
C GLU A 262 -3.14 -0.65 -12.27
N ALA A 263 -2.19 -1.33 -11.62
CA ALA A 263 -1.48 -2.45 -12.25
C ALA A 263 -2.42 -3.64 -12.49
N GLY A 264 -2.28 -4.25 -13.67
CA GLY A 264 -3.09 -5.38 -14.08
C GLY A 264 -2.29 -6.47 -14.79
N LEU A 265 -2.83 -7.69 -14.78
CA LEU A 265 -2.28 -8.85 -15.48
C LEU A 265 -3.42 -9.76 -15.96
N GLY A 266 -3.39 -10.14 -17.24
CA GLY A 266 -4.26 -11.18 -17.76
C GLY A 266 -3.73 -12.58 -17.43
N VAL A 267 -4.62 -13.46 -17.00
CA VAL A 267 -4.35 -14.87 -16.70
C VAL A 267 -5.30 -15.72 -17.54
N LEU A 268 -4.77 -16.35 -18.59
CA LEU A 268 -5.51 -17.23 -19.49
C LEU A 268 -5.49 -18.67 -18.99
N ASP A 269 -6.41 -19.47 -19.50
CA ASP A 269 -6.38 -20.92 -19.33
C ASP A 269 -5.11 -21.54 -19.95
N ALA A 270 -4.75 -22.74 -19.49
CA ALA A 270 -3.47 -23.34 -19.84
C ALA A 270 -3.36 -23.75 -21.32
N ASP A 271 -4.49 -23.95 -22.00
CA ASP A 271 -4.59 -24.31 -23.42
C ASP A 271 -4.50 -23.10 -24.38
N GLU A 272 -4.55 -21.88 -23.86
CA GLU A 272 -4.35 -20.65 -24.63
C GLU A 272 -2.87 -20.22 -24.67
N ASP A 273 -2.48 -19.50 -25.73
CA ASP A 273 -1.17 -18.84 -25.79
C ASP A 273 -1.24 -17.46 -25.09
N PRO A 274 -0.50 -17.26 -23.98
CA PRO A 274 -0.50 -16.00 -23.24
C PRO A 274 0.24 -14.85 -23.94
N GLY A 275 1.06 -15.15 -24.95
CA GLY A 275 1.89 -14.14 -25.60
C GLY A 275 2.83 -13.43 -24.61
N GLN A 276 2.98 -12.10 -24.74
CA GLN A 276 3.86 -11.31 -23.87
C GLN A 276 3.14 -10.55 -22.74
N ALA A 277 1.85 -10.26 -22.94
CA ALA A 277 1.09 -9.39 -22.04
C ALA A 277 0.40 -10.15 -20.89
N CYS A 278 0.10 -11.44 -21.09
CA CYS A 278 -0.60 -12.29 -20.14
C CYS A 278 0.32 -13.40 -19.61
N ILE A 279 -0.17 -14.16 -18.63
CA ILE A 279 0.37 -15.46 -18.22
C ILE A 279 -0.73 -16.52 -18.42
N ALA A 280 -0.36 -17.79 -18.42
CA ALA A 280 -1.29 -18.90 -18.49
C ALA A 280 -1.36 -19.63 -17.14
N LEU A 281 -2.51 -20.22 -16.81
CA LEU A 281 -2.67 -21.11 -15.68
C LEU A 281 -1.74 -22.33 -15.81
N PRO A 282 -1.32 -22.92 -14.67
CA PRO A 282 -0.64 -24.20 -14.70
C PRO A 282 -1.61 -25.31 -15.16
N GLY A 283 -1.08 -26.37 -15.77
CA GLY A 283 -1.87 -27.55 -16.15
C GLY A 283 -1.77 -27.94 -17.63
N ALA A 284 -0.70 -28.64 -18.00
CA ALA A 284 -0.52 -29.50 -19.19
C ALA A 284 -1.15 -29.06 -20.54
N ARG A 285 -1.39 -27.76 -20.77
CA ARG A 285 -2.10 -27.22 -21.94
C ARG A 285 -3.51 -27.75 -22.16
N LEU A 286 -4.25 -27.95 -21.08
CA LEU A 286 -5.68 -28.25 -21.12
C LEU A 286 -6.43 -27.20 -20.32
N ALA A 287 -7.68 -26.93 -20.70
CA ALA A 287 -8.61 -26.14 -19.90
C ALA A 287 -8.60 -26.60 -18.41
N PRO A 288 -8.73 -25.68 -17.44
CA PRO A 288 -8.49 -25.97 -16.03
C PRO A 288 -9.30 -27.15 -15.50
N GLU A 289 -10.59 -27.24 -15.80
CA GLU A 289 -11.45 -28.35 -15.40
C GLU A 289 -10.95 -29.68 -15.97
N ARG A 290 -10.50 -29.68 -17.22
CA ARG A 290 -9.94 -30.88 -17.85
C ARG A 290 -8.65 -31.30 -17.15
N SER A 291 -7.75 -30.35 -16.89
CA SER A 291 -6.52 -30.60 -16.13
C SER A 291 -6.80 -31.17 -14.73
N VAL A 292 -7.76 -30.59 -14.00
CA VAL A 292 -8.11 -31.00 -12.63
C VAL A 292 -8.78 -32.37 -12.61
N PHE A 293 -9.86 -32.58 -13.37
CA PHE A 293 -10.65 -33.81 -13.25
C PHE A 293 -9.97 -35.03 -13.88
N SER A 294 -9.25 -34.85 -14.99
CA SER A 294 -8.64 -35.99 -15.70
C SER A 294 -7.34 -36.51 -15.09
N SER A 295 -6.71 -35.74 -14.20
CA SER A 295 -5.44 -36.10 -13.58
C SER A 295 -5.58 -36.89 -12.26
N MET A 296 -6.81 -37.01 -11.75
CA MET A 296 -7.10 -37.68 -10.47
C MET A 296 -6.85 -39.18 -10.52
N GLN A 297 -6.17 -39.70 -9.50
CA GLN A 297 -5.99 -41.13 -9.24
C GLN A 297 -6.89 -41.61 -8.09
N GLU A 298 -6.96 -42.92 -7.85
CA GLU A 298 -7.82 -43.53 -6.83
C GLU A 298 -7.60 -42.92 -5.43
N GLU A 299 -6.36 -42.64 -5.05
CA GLU A 299 -6.02 -42.02 -3.78
C GLU A 299 -6.59 -40.60 -3.65
N ASN A 300 -6.59 -39.84 -4.75
CA ASN A 300 -7.16 -38.49 -4.77
C ASN A 300 -8.68 -38.53 -4.58
N PHE A 301 -9.38 -39.47 -5.21
CA PHE A 301 -10.83 -39.64 -5.03
C PHE A 301 -11.20 -40.03 -3.60
N ILE A 302 -10.34 -40.76 -2.88
CA ILE A 302 -10.54 -41.03 -1.46
C ILE A 302 -10.45 -39.73 -0.65
N ALA A 303 -9.44 -38.90 -0.89
CA ALA A 303 -9.27 -37.62 -0.21
C ALA A 303 -10.43 -36.64 -0.49
N ILE A 304 -10.84 -36.52 -1.76
CA ILE A 304 -11.98 -35.69 -2.16
C ILE A 304 -13.28 -36.22 -1.55
N GLY A 305 -13.50 -37.54 -1.60
CA GLY A 305 -14.67 -38.19 -1.00
C GLY A 305 -14.82 -37.88 0.48
N GLN A 306 -13.73 -37.94 1.26
CA GLN A 306 -13.72 -37.57 2.68
C GLN A 306 -14.13 -36.11 2.92
N ARG A 307 -13.64 -35.17 2.09
CA ARG A 307 -13.98 -33.74 2.20
C ARG A 307 -15.43 -33.44 1.83
N LEU A 308 -15.94 -34.14 0.82
CA LEU A 308 -17.32 -33.99 0.37
C LEU A 308 -18.31 -34.75 1.27
N GLY A 309 -17.85 -35.75 2.02
CA GLY A 309 -18.68 -36.63 2.85
C GLY A 309 -19.37 -37.72 2.03
N VAL A 310 -18.71 -38.22 0.97
CA VAL A 310 -19.24 -39.24 0.05
C VAL A 310 -18.25 -40.38 -0.13
N HIS A 311 -18.73 -41.57 -0.50
CA HIS A 311 -17.87 -42.70 -0.82
C HIS A 311 -17.11 -42.46 -2.13
N ALA A 312 -15.83 -42.83 -2.17
CA ALA A 312 -14.95 -42.62 -3.33
C ALA A 312 -15.50 -43.27 -4.61
N GLY A 313 -16.03 -44.49 -4.54
CA GLY A 313 -16.63 -45.15 -5.71
C GLY A 313 -17.82 -44.37 -6.29
N THR A 314 -18.72 -43.86 -5.44
CA THR A 314 -19.83 -43.01 -5.88
C THR A 314 -19.35 -41.70 -6.51
N LEU A 315 -18.26 -41.13 -5.98
CA LEU A 315 -17.61 -39.96 -6.55
C LEU A 315 -17.01 -40.23 -7.93
N MET A 316 -16.31 -41.34 -8.10
CA MET A 316 -15.75 -41.77 -9.38
C MET A 316 -16.86 -41.93 -10.43
N ASP A 317 -17.93 -42.65 -10.09
CA ASP A 317 -19.08 -42.84 -10.99
C ASP A 317 -19.70 -41.50 -11.44
N ALA A 318 -19.84 -40.55 -10.51
CA ALA A 318 -20.37 -39.22 -10.79
C ALA A 318 -19.45 -38.41 -11.71
N VAL A 319 -18.14 -38.52 -11.52
CA VAL A 319 -17.11 -37.83 -12.32
C VAL A 319 -17.03 -38.42 -13.72
N GLU A 320 -17.03 -39.73 -13.85
CA GLU A 320 -17.07 -40.40 -15.16
C GLU A 320 -18.32 -39.99 -15.96
N ASP A 321 -19.47 -39.85 -15.30
CA ASP A 321 -20.69 -39.35 -15.96
C ASP A 321 -20.56 -37.89 -16.40
N ALA A 322 -19.96 -37.03 -15.56
CA ALA A 322 -19.74 -35.63 -15.89
C ALA A 322 -18.77 -35.46 -17.07
N MET A 323 -17.67 -36.20 -17.09
CA MET A 323 -16.64 -36.14 -18.13
C MET A 323 -17.11 -36.62 -19.51
N ARG A 324 -18.31 -37.22 -19.62
CA ARG A 324 -18.95 -37.53 -20.92
C ARG A 324 -19.58 -36.30 -21.58
N LEU A 325 -19.77 -35.20 -20.85
CA LEU A 325 -20.25 -33.95 -21.40
C LEU A 325 -19.10 -33.21 -22.10
N ASP A 326 -19.35 -32.69 -23.30
CA ASP A 326 -18.35 -31.92 -24.07
C ASP A 326 -17.97 -30.60 -23.38
N ASP A 327 -18.97 -29.95 -22.76
CA ASP A 327 -18.82 -28.70 -22.04
C ASP A 327 -18.29 -28.96 -20.61
N HIS A 328 -17.00 -28.69 -20.44
CA HIS A 328 -16.25 -29.00 -19.23
C HIS A 328 -16.55 -28.06 -18.06
N HIS A 329 -17.01 -26.84 -18.32
CA HIS A 329 -17.44 -25.90 -17.27
C HIS A 329 -18.66 -26.42 -16.49
N THR A 330 -19.43 -27.34 -17.07
CA THR A 330 -20.59 -27.96 -16.42
C THR A 330 -20.24 -29.13 -15.51
N TRP A 331 -18.99 -29.64 -15.55
CA TRP A 331 -18.61 -30.86 -14.83
C TRP A 331 -18.80 -30.76 -13.31
N PRO A 332 -18.38 -29.68 -12.61
CA PRO A 332 -18.60 -29.57 -11.17
C PRO A 332 -20.08 -29.60 -10.78
N ALA A 333 -20.94 -28.97 -11.59
CA ALA A 333 -22.38 -28.96 -11.38
C ALA A 333 -23.00 -30.34 -11.61
N ARG A 334 -22.55 -31.05 -12.66
CA ARG A 334 -23.01 -32.41 -12.95
C ARG A 334 -22.60 -33.41 -11.87
N VAL A 335 -21.37 -33.32 -11.37
CA VAL A 335 -20.90 -34.14 -10.25
C VAL A 335 -21.73 -33.85 -9.00
N ALA A 336 -21.98 -32.57 -8.68
CA ALA A 336 -22.83 -32.20 -7.54
C ALA A 336 -24.25 -32.76 -7.63
N GLU A 337 -24.88 -32.71 -8.82
CA GLU A 337 -26.21 -33.28 -9.07
C GLU A 337 -26.25 -34.80 -8.77
N ARG A 338 -25.20 -35.51 -9.16
CA ARG A 338 -25.07 -36.97 -8.96
C ARG A 338 -24.80 -37.35 -7.49
N LEU A 339 -24.10 -36.51 -6.73
CA LEU A 339 -23.68 -36.78 -5.34
C LEU A 339 -24.72 -36.42 -4.26
N ALA A 340 -26.00 -36.56 -4.60
CA ALA A 340 -27.18 -36.11 -3.86
C ALA A 340 -27.52 -34.61 -4.07
N GLY A 341 -28.80 -34.33 -4.34
CA GLY A 341 -29.30 -33.05 -4.84
C GLY A 341 -29.20 -31.82 -3.92
N THR A 342 -28.46 -31.89 -2.81
CA THR A 342 -28.15 -30.73 -1.94
C THR A 342 -26.68 -30.29 -2.02
N MET A 343 -25.83 -31.04 -2.73
CA MET A 343 -24.44 -30.66 -2.96
C MET A 343 -24.36 -29.43 -3.86
N ARG A 344 -23.51 -28.46 -3.49
CA ARG A 344 -23.26 -27.27 -4.32
C ARG A 344 -22.09 -27.54 -5.26
N ALA A 345 -22.20 -27.07 -6.50
CA ALA A 345 -21.12 -27.15 -7.49
C ALA A 345 -19.81 -26.52 -6.99
N SER A 346 -19.90 -25.39 -6.27
CA SER A 346 -18.73 -24.72 -5.67
C SER A 346 -17.99 -25.63 -4.69
N LYS A 347 -18.69 -26.40 -3.86
CA LYS A 347 -18.06 -27.32 -2.89
C LYS A 347 -17.31 -28.45 -3.59
N VAL A 348 -17.87 -28.96 -4.71
CA VAL A 348 -17.18 -29.95 -5.54
C VAL A 348 -15.92 -29.32 -6.14
N ARG A 349 -16.07 -28.15 -6.76
CA ARG A 349 -14.97 -27.40 -7.38
C ARG A 349 -13.82 -27.14 -6.39
N ASP A 350 -14.13 -26.56 -5.23
CA ASP A 350 -13.18 -26.31 -4.14
C ASP A 350 -12.40 -27.58 -3.75
N ALA A 351 -13.12 -28.70 -3.57
CA ALA A 351 -12.51 -29.95 -3.12
C ALA A 351 -11.57 -30.55 -4.17
N PHE A 352 -11.96 -30.50 -5.45
CA PHE A 352 -11.14 -30.99 -6.56
C PHE A 352 -9.92 -30.10 -6.79
N ILE A 353 -10.09 -28.77 -6.84
CA ILE A 353 -8.99 -27.82 -7.02
C ILE A 353 -7.98 -27.95 -5.87
N ASP A 354 -8.43 -28.01 -4.61
CA ASP A 354 -7.50 -28.09 -3.49
C ASP A 354 -6.69 -29.40 -3.48
N VAL A 355 -7.30 -30.55 -3.80
CA VAL A 355 -6.54 -31.80 -3.96
C VAL A 355 -5.62 -31.73 -5.17
N TRP A 356 -6.07 -31.21 -6.29
CA TRP A 356 -5.25 -31.09 -7.49
C TRP A 356 -4.02 -30.21 -7.25
N VAL A 357 -4.23 -29.01 -6.71
CA VAL A 357 -3.14 -28.07 -6.44
C VAL A 357 -2.19 -28.66 -5.40
N HIS A 358 -2.65 -29.36 -4.37
CA HIS A 358 -1.79 -29.91 -3.31
C HIS A 358 -1.02 -31.17 -3.75
N ASP A 359 -1.73 -32.16 -4.30
CA ASP A 359 -1.24 -33.53 -4.50
C ASP A 359 -0.78 -33.84 -5.93
N VAL A 360 -1.33 -33.13 -6.93
CA VAL A 360 -1.11 -33.44 -8.36
C VAL A 360 -0.18 -32.42 -9.01
N LEU A 361 -0.43 -31.14 -8.79
CA LEU A 361 0.36 -30.06 -9.39
C LEU A 361 1.74 -29.96 -8.73
N SER A 362 2.80 -29.95 -9.54
CA SER A 362 4.16 -29.96 -9.02
C SER A 362 4.52 -28.67 -8.30
N SER A 363 5.43 -28.74 -7.31
CA SER A 363 5.94 -27.53 -6.64
C SER A 363 6.60 -26.55 -7.62
N GLU A 364 7.30 -27.05 -8.63
CA GLU A 364 7.96 -26.22 -9.64
C GLU A 364 6.94 -25.43 -10.48
N GLU A 365 5.84 -26.05 -10.90
CA GLU A 365 4.78 -25.34 -11.64
C GLU A 365 4.07 -24.30 -10.75
N ARG A 366 3.80 -24.64 -9.48
CA ARG A 366 3.20 -23.69 -8.51
C ARG A 366 4.10 -22.48 -8.29
N GLU A 367 5.39 -22.71 -8.08
CA GLU A 367 6.39 -21.65 -7.88
C GLU A 367 6.56 -20.81 -9.14
N THR A 368 6.68 -21.44 -10.32
CA THR A 368 6.83 -20.73 -11.60
C THR A 368 5.66 -19.79 -11.88
N PHE A 369 4.43 -20.28 -11.69
CA PHE A 369 3.23 -19.47 -11.86
C PHE A 369 3.17 -18.31 -10.85
N THR A 370 3.43 -18.60 -9.58
CA THR A 370 3.41 -17.59 -8.51
C THR A 370 4.50 -16.54 -8.67
N ASP A 371 5.68 -16.94 -9.15
CA ASP A 371 6.81 -16.06 -9.43
C ASP A 371 6.50 -15.12 -10.59
N ALA A 372 5.82 -15.60 -11.64
CA ALA A 372 5.37 -14.77 -12.75
C ALA A 372 4.40 -13.66 -12.28
N ILE A 373 3.50 -13.97 -11.35
CA ILE A 373 2.63 -12.97 -10.69
C ILE A 373 3.49 -12.03 -9.83
N ARG A 374 4.38 -12.56 -8.99
CA ARG A 374 5.21 -11.77 -8.07
C ARG A 374 6.05 -10.73 -8.80
N GLN A 375 6.60 -11.06 -9.97
CA GLN A 375 7.38 -10.13 -10.80
C GLN A 375 6.57 -8.93 -11.33
N ARG A 376 5.24 -9.04 -11.37
CA ARG A 376 4.32 -7.95 -11.79
C ARG A 376 3.80 -7.12 -10.62
N VAL A 377 3.97 -7.58 -9.38
CA VAL A 377 3.65 -6.80 -8.19
C VAL A 377 4.84 -5.87 -7.87
N PRO A 378 4.61 -4.60 -7.49
CA PRO A 378 5.71 -3.72 -7.09
C PRO A 378 6.61 -4.37 -6.03
N ALA A 379 7.91 -4.36 -6.30
CA ALA A 379 8.88 -4.96 -5.40
C ALA A 379 8.93 -4.19 -4.08
N MET A 380 8.81 -4.92 -2.97
CA MET A 380 9.13 -4.40 -1.65
C MET A 380 10.61 -4.72 -1.39
N GLU A 381 11.42 -3.73 -1.05
CA GLU A 381 12.82 -3.99 -0.73
C GLU A 381 12.91 -4.78 0.59
N ALA A 382 13.05 -6.10 0.45
CA ALA A 382 13.32 -6.99 1.57
C ALA A 382 14.69 -6.63 2.17
N THR A 383 14.65 -5.91 3.29
CA THR A 383 15.76 -5.74 4.25
C THR A 383 17.12 -5.46 3.58
N GLY A 384 17.18 -4.39 2.79
CA GLY A 384 18.32 -4.16 1.90
C GLY A 384 18.89 -2.75 1.85
N LEU A 385 18.30 -1.75 2.53
CA LEU A 385 18.99 -0.47 2.69
C LEU A 385 20.09 -0.64 3.74
N ALA A 386 21.26 -1.08 3.25
CA ALA A 386 22.52 -0.94 3.94
C ALA A 386 22.81 0.56 4.12
N PHE A 387 22.31 1.12 5.22
CA PHE A 387 22.78 2.41 5.75
C PHE A 387 24.25 2.31 6.15
#